data_AF-A0A7W1CQ45-F1
#
_entry.id   AF-A0A7W1CQ45-F1
#
_cell.length_a   1.000
_cell.length_b   1.000
_cell.length_c   1.000
_cell.angle_alpha   90.00
_cell.angle_beta   90.00
_cell.angle_gamma   90.00
#
_symmetry.space_group_name_H-M   'P 1'
#
loop_
_entity.id
_entity.type
_entity.pdbx_description
1 polymer ?
#
loop_
_entity_poly.entity_id
_entity_poly.type
_entity_poly.pdbx_seq_one_letter_code
_entity_poly.pdbx_strand_id
1 'polypeptide(L)' 'ASVEMVQKAWAAGFGSLVAVSAPTALAVQAARTAGMTLLGFVRTDSYNVYAP' A
#
# COMPACT_ATOMS: atom_id res chain seq x y z
N ALA A 1 6.31 0.75 -2.94
CA ALA A 1 5.47 1.91 -2.53
C ALA A 1 6.18 2.73 -1.46
N SER A 2 6.07 4.06 -1.51
CA SER A 2 6.57 4.97 -0.47
C SER A 2 5.45 5.50 0.43
N VAL A 3 5.83 6.15 1.53
CA VAL A 3 4.87 6.76 2.47
C VAL A 3 4.04 7.86 1.80
N GLU A 4 4.66 8.66 0.93
CA GLU A 4 4.00 9.76 0.22
C GLU A 4 2.96 9.24 -0.76
N MET A 5 3.18 8.08 -1.40
CA MET A 5 2.17 7.45 -2.25
C MET A 5 0.96 7.02 -1.42
N VAL A 6 1.19 6.43 -0.24
CA VAL A 6 0.14 5.99 0.68
C VAL A 6 -0.69 7.18 1.16
N GLN A 7 -0.04 8.25 1.61
CA GLN A 7 -0.71 9.46 2.08
C GLN A 7 -1.54 10.13 0.98
N LYS A 8 -1.02 10.21 -0.26
CA LYS A 8 -1.77 10.77 -1.39
C LYS A 8 -2.99 9.90 -1.75
N ALA A 9 -2.82 8.59 -1.80
CA ALA A 9 -3.91 7.67 -2.12
C ALA A 9 -5.03 7.73 -1.08
N TRP A 10 -4.66 7.74 0.21
CA TRP A 10 -5.62 7.87 1.30
C TRP A 10 -6.33 9.24 1.30
N ALA A 11 -5.59 10.34 1.12
CA ALA A 11 -6.17 11.68 1.04
C ALA A 11 -7.13 11.84 -0.16
N ALA A 12 -6.90 11.08 -1.24
CA ALA A 12 -7.80 11.01 -2.39
C ALA A 12 -9.01 10.09 -2.19
N GLY A 13 -9.14 9.43 -1.02
CA GLY A 13 -10.26 8.56 -0.68
C GLY A 13 -10.16 7.13 -1.24
N PHE A 14 -8.98 6.71 -1.73
CA PHE A 14 -8.80 5.33 -2.17
C PHE A 14 -8.69 4.37 -0.97
N GLY A 15 -9.38 3.23 -1.07
CA GLY A 15 -9.32 2.16 -0.06
C GLY A 15 -8.16 1.19 -0.24
N SER A 16 -7.43 1.25 -1.37
CA SER A 16 -6.33 0.33 -1.65
C SER A 16 -5.22 0.95 -2.48
N LEU A 17 -3.98 0.53 -2.21
CA LEU A 17 -2.80 0.85 -3.01
C LEU A 17 -2.08 -0.46 -3.42
N VAL A 18 -1.87 -0.62 -4.73
CA VAL A 18 -1.27 -1.83 -5.32
C VAL A 18 0.06 -1.48 -5.94
N ALA A 19 1.15 -2.12 -5.48
CA ALA A 19 2.51 -1.84 -5.93
C ALA A 19 3.18 -3.07 -6.54
N VAL A 20 3.81 -2.87 -7.70
CA VAL A 20 4.61 -3.91 -8.41
C VAL A 20 5.93 -4.20 -7.67
N SER A 21 6.44 -3.26 -6.88
CA SER A 21 7.68 -3.37 -6.10
C SER A 21 7.43 -3.51 -4.59
N ALA A 22 8.52 -3.72 -3.83
CA ALA A 22 8.46 -3.74 -2.37
C ALA A 22 7.94 -2.42 -1.79
N PRO A 23 7.05 -2.45 -0.79
CA PRO A 23 6.75 -1.27 0.04
C PRO A 23 7.84 -1.05 1.09
N THR A 24 8.05 0.22 1.47
CA THR A 24 8.90 0.55 2.62
C THR A 24 8.17 0.28 3.93
N ALA A 25 8.90 0.00 5.01
CA ALA A 25 8.29 -0.23 6.33
C ALA A 25 7.40 0.94 6.77
N LEU A 26 7.83 2.17 6.50
CA LEU A 26 7.05 3.38 6.79
C LEU A 26 5.75 3.45 5.98
N ALA A 27 5.77 3.05 4.70
CA ALA A 27 4.56 2.98 3.89
C ALA A 27 3.56 1.94 4.44
N VAL A 28 4.06 0.79 4.92
CA VAL A 28 3.22 -0.25 5.54
C VAL A 28 2.57 0.26 6.82
N GLN A 29 3.32 0.95 7.68
CA GLN A 29 2.73 1.56 8.89
C GLN A 29 1.69 2.61 8.56
N ALA A 30 1.98 3.51 7.61
CA ALA A 30 1.03 4.53 7.19
C ALA A 30 -0.27 3.92 6.63
N ALA A 31 -0.18 2.85 5.84
CA ALA A 31 -1.35 2.16 5.29
C ALA A 31 -2.22 1.53 6.39
N ARG A 32 -1.59 0.90 7.40
CA ARG A 32 -2.30 0.34 8.55
C ARG A 32 -3.01 1.42 9.37
N THR A 33 -2.34 2.53 9.66
CA THR A 33 -2.95 3.67 10.36
C THR A 33 -4.11 4.28 9.58
N ALA A 34 -3.98 4.32 8.26
CA ALA A 34 -4.98 4.84 7.34
C ALA A 34 -6.18 3.88 7.13
N GLY A 35 -6.09 2.62 7.58
CA GLY A 35 -7.09 1.59 7.26
C GLY A 35 -7.17 1.29 5.75
N MET A 36 -6.05 1.45 5.04
CA MET A 36 -5.98 1.28 3.59
C MET A 36 -5.23 -0.01 3.24
N THR A 37 -5.83 -0.83 2.38
CA THR A 37 -5.19 -2.08 1.93
C THR A 37 -3.93 -1.76 1.12
N LEU A 38 -2.81 -2.39 1.46
CA LEU A 38 -1.54 -2.24 0.75
C LEU A 38 -1.03 -3.58 0.25
N LEU A 39 -0.95 -3.71 -1.08
CA LEU A 39 -0.38 -4.86 -1.76
C LEU A 39 0.99 -4.54 -2.35
N GLY A 40 1.94 -5.46 -2.23
CA GLY A 40 3.29 -5.33 -2.78
C GLY A 40 3.71 -6.57 -3.56
N PHE A 41 4.76 -6.41 -4.39
CA PHE A 41 5.24 -7.46 -5.30
C PHE A 41 4.14 -8.05 -6.20
N VAL A 42 3.15 -7.23 -6.58
CA VAL A 42 2.02 -7.70 -7.37
C VAL A 42 2.50 -8.15 -8.76
N ARG A 43 2.04 -9.33 -9.17
CA ARG A 43 2.20 -9.96 -10.48
C ARG A 43 0.81 -10.43 -10.94
N THR A 44 0.72 -11.02 -12.12
CA THR A 44 -0.55 -11.50 -12.70
C THR A 44 -1.31 -12.41 -11.74
N ASP A 45 -0.62 -13.37 -11.13
CA ASP A 45 -1.26 -14.44 -10.35
C ASP A 45 -0.80 -14.47 -8.87
N SER A 46 -0.07 -13.45 -8.43
CA SER A 46 0.46 -13.41 -7.06
C SER A 46 0.66 -12.00 -6.53
N TYR A 47 0.52 -11.84 -5.22
CA TYR A 47 0.75 -10.60 -4.50
C TYR A 47 1.00 -10.90 -3.02
N ASN A 48 1.62 -9.95 -2.31
CA ASN A 48 1.78 -9.98 -0.87
C ASN A 48 0.93 -8.88 -0.23
N VAL A 49 0.16 -9.24 0.79
CA VAL A 49 -0.62 -8.28 1.60
C VAL A 49 0.27 -7.75 2.72
N TYR A 50 0.50 -6.44 2.73
CA TYR A 50 1.32 -5.77 3.76
C TYR A 50 0.46 -5.04 4.80
N ALA A 51 -0.72 -4.55 4.41
CA ALA A 51 -1.74 -4.01 5.30
C ALA A 51 -3.11 -4.44 4.76
N PRO A 52 -3.99 -5.04 5.59
CA PRO A 52 -5.37 -5.33 5.21
C PRO A 52 -6.21 -4.06 5.18
#